data_AF-A0A348WDF8-F1
#
_entry.id   AF-A0A348WDF8-F1
#
_cell.length_a   1.000
_cell.length_b   1.000
_cell.length_c   1.000
_cell.angle_alpha   90.00
_cell.angle_beta   90.00
_cell.angle_gamma   90.00
#
_symmetry.space_group_name_H-M   'P 1'
#
loop_
_entity.id
_entity.type
_entity.pdbx_description
1 polymer ?
#
loop_
_entity_poly.entity_id
_entity_poly.type
_entity_poly.pdbx_seq_one_letter_code
_entity_poly.pdbx_strand_id
1 'polypeptide(L)' 'DPTVAERLILEITESSAMVVPELVTGFMEKLQHKGVSFALDDFGAGYTSFRYLKQFYFDILKIDGQFIRG' A
#
# COMPACT_ATOMS: atom_id res chain seq x y z
N ASP A 1 -4.79 -24.73 -3.66
CA ASP A 1 -5.99 -23.89 -3.71
C ASP A 1 -5.68 -22.72 -4.63
N PRO A 2 -6.32 -22.61 -5.81
CA PRO A 2 -6.05 -21.53 -6.78
C PRO A 2 -6.35 -20.14 -6.23
N THR A 3 -7.16 -20.01 -5.16
CA THR A 3 -7.53 -18.71 -4.58
C THR A 3 -6.65 -18.32 -3.39
N VAL A 4 -5.55 -19.04 -3.12
CA VAL A 4 -4.72 -18.79 -1.93
C VAL A 4 -4.14 -17.37 -1.88
N ALA A 5 -3.84 -16.79 -3.05
CA ALA A 5 -3.29 -15.45 -3.17
C ALA A 5 -4.28 -14.35 -2.75
N GLU A 6 -5.58 -14.57 -2.96
CA GLU A 6 -6.66 -13.64 -2.56
C GLU A 6 -6.77 -13.47 -1.05
N ARG A 7 -6.13 -14.36 -0.28
CA ARG A 7 -6.07 -14.30 1.19
C ARG A 7 -4.81 -13.60 1.69
N LEU A 8 -3.91 -13.18 0.80
CA LEU A 8 -2.68 -12.47 1.15
C LEU A 8 -2.86 -10.97 0.93
N ILE A 9 -2.62 -10.22 2.00
CA ILE A 9 -2.50 -8.76 1.96
C ILE A 9 -1.06 -8.41 2.32
N LEU A 10 -0.38 -7.67 1.44
CA LEU A 10 0.94 -7.14 1.71
C LEU A 10 0.85 -5.67 2.13
N GLU A 11 1.45 -5.35 3.26
CA GLU A 11 1.47 -3.97 3.78
C GLU A 11 2.78 -3.29 3.39
N ILE A 12 2.68 -2.04 2.94
CA ILE A 12 3.82 -1.18 2.61
C ILE A 12 3.63 0.11 3.40
N THR A 13 4.63 0.52 4.18
CA THR A 13 4.57 1.79 4.89
C THR A 13 4.68 2.96 3.92
N GLU A 14 4.08 4.09 4.27
CA GLU A 14 4.18 5.32 3.48
C GLU A 14 5.63 5.72 3.18
N SER A 15 6.50 5.67 4.19
CA SER A 15 7.91 6.05 4.04
C SER A 15 8.65 5.15 3.03
N SER A 16 8.42 3.83 3.06
CA SER A 16 9.07 2.89 2.15
C SER A 16 8.56 3.03 0.71
N ALA A 17 7.26 3.29 0.53
CA ALA A 17 6.66 3.53 -0.79
C ALA A 17 7.26 4.75 -1.48
N MET A 18 7.63 5.79 -0.72
CA MET A 18 8.19 7.03 -1.27
C MET A 18 9.68 6.94 -1.64
N VAL A 19 10.42 5.92 -1.18
CA VAL A 19 11.86 5.77 -1.52
C VAL A 19 12.04 5.42 -2.99
N VAL A 20 11.24 4.49 -3.51
CA VAL A 20 11.32 4.04 -4.91
C VAL A 20 9.92 3.79 -5.50
N PRO A 21 9.12 4.85 -5.77
CA PRO A 21 7.72 4.72 -6.18
C PRO A 21 7.50 3.85 -7.42
N GLU A 22 8.33 4.03 -8.45
CA GLU A 22 8.20 3.29 -9.72
C GLU A 22 8.38 1.78 -9.54
N LEU A 23 9.31 1.38 -8.68
CA LEU A 23 9.56 -0.03 -8.36
C LEU A 23 8.39 -0.63 -7.59
N VAL A 24 7.84 0.13 -6.64
CA VAL A 24 6.69 -0.30 -5.83
C VAL A 24 5.46 -0.45 -6.71
N THR A 25 5.16 0.51 -7.59
CA THR A 25 4.01 0.43 -8.50
C THR A 25 4.11 -0.79 -9.43
N GLY A 26 5.27 -1.04 -10.04
CA GLY A 26 5.46 -2.20 -10.92
C GLY A 26 5.47 -3.53 -10.18
N PHE A 27 5.87 -3.55 -8.90
CA PHE A 27 5.76 -4.72 -8.03
C PHE A 27 4.29 -5.03 -7.68
N MET A 28 3.52 -4.01 -7.32
CA MET A 28 2.10 -4.12 -6.98
C MET A 28 1.28 -4.65 -8.15
N GLU A 29 1.44 -4.06 -9.33
CA GLU A 29 0.75 -4.48 -10.56
C GLU A 29 0.93 -5.98 -10.83
N LYS A 30 2.18 -6.48 -10.76
CA LYS A 30 2.52 -7.88 -11.00
C LYS A 30 1.87 -8.86 -10.02
N LEU A 31 1.72 -8.48 -8.75
CA LEU A 31 1.17 -9.36 -7.72
C LEU A 31 -0.35 -9.26 -7.63
N GLN A 32 -0.94 -8.10 -7.92
CA GLN A 32 -2.39 -7.95 -8.06
C GLN A 32 -2.95 -8.80 -9.19
N HIS A 33 -2.22 -8.91 -10.32
CA HIS A 33 -2.57 -9.86 -11.38
C HIS A 33 -2.57 -11.33 -10.94
N LYS A 34 -1.96 -11.64 -9.78
CA LYS A 34 -1.98 -12.97 -9.16
C LYS A 34 -3.01 -13.09 -8.03
N GLY A 35 -3.79 -12.04 -7.77
CA GLY A 35 -4.82 -12.00 -6.74
C GLY A 35 -4.36 -11.48 -5.38
N VAL A 36 -3.12 -11.00 -5.23
CA VAL A 36 -2.64 -10.42 -3.96
C VAL A 36 -3.14 -8.99 -3.79
N SER A 37 -3.62 -8.63 -2.61
CA SER A 37 -4.01 -7.26 -2.27
C SER A 37 -2.90 -6.49 -1.54
N PHE A 38 -2.95 -5.17 -1.60
CA PHE A 38 -1.98 -4.30 -0.96
C PHE A 38 -2.63 -3.28 -0.02
N ALA A 39 -2.00 -3.07 1.13
CA ALA A 39 -2.36 -2.02 2.07
C ALA A 39 -1.25 -0.97 2.19
N LEU A 40 -1.62 0.30 2.20
CA LEU A 40 -0.74 1.39 2.59
C LEU A 40 -0.85 1.60 4.11
N ASP A 41 0.27 1.46 4.81
CA ASP A 41 0.35 1.62 6.27
C ASP A 41 0.87 3.00 6.70
N ASP A 42 0.52 3.39 7.92
CA ASP A 42 0.88 4.67 8.56
C ASP A 42 0.50 5.90 7.72
N PHE A 43 -0.64 5.84 7.02
CA PHE A 43 -1.08 6.96 6.19
C PHE A 43 -1.29 8.22 7.05
N GLY A 44 -0.64 9.31 6.64
CA GLY A 44 -0.72 10.60 7.31
C GLY A 44 0.38 10.83 8.36
N ALA A 45 1.32 9.90 8.54
CA ALA A 45 2.43 10.05 9.48
C ALA A 45 3.49 11.10 9.08
N GLY A 46 3.36 11.73 7.90
CA GLY A 46 4.09 12.95 7.54
C GLY A 46 4.91 12.88 6.25
N TYR A 47 4.83 11.79 5.49
CA TYR A 47 5.53 11.62 4.20
C TYR A 47 4.59 11.69 2.99
N THR A 48 3.29 11.89 3.18
CA THR A 48 2.31 11.77 2.11
C THR A 48 2.28 13.01 1.24
N SER A 49 2.64 12.85 -0.03
CA SER A 49 2.07 13.69 -1.08
C SER A 49 0.86 12.95 -1.65
N PHE A 50 -0.35 13.51 -1.52
CA PHE A 50 -1.58 13.01 -2.19
C PHE A 50 -1.37 12.76 -3.70
N ARG A 51 -0.35 13.39 -4.30
CA ARG A 51 0.09 13.17 -5.67
C ARG A 51 0.50 11.72 -5.95
N TYR A 52 1.22 11.07 -5.04
CA TYR A 52 1.70 9.69 -5.22
C TYR A 52 0.65 8.66 -4.85
N LEU A 53 -0.25 8.97 -3.91
CA LEU A 53 -1.38 8.09 -3.59
C LEU A 53 -2.22 7.76 -4.84
N LYS A 54 -2.40 8.74 -5.74
CA LYS A 54 -3.10 8.52 -7.03
C LYS A 54 -2.35 7.61 -8.01
N GLN A 55 -1.06 7.35 -7.79
CA GLN A 55 -0.21 6.53 -8.65
C GLN A 55 -0.03 5.10 -8.13
N PHE A 56 -0.41 4.84 -6.87
CA PHE A 56 -0.34 3.52 -6.27
C PHE A 56 -1.68 2.81 -6.33
N TYR A 57 -1.64 1.50 -6.60
CA TYR A 57 -2.82 0.63 -6.67
C TYR A 57 -3.13 0.01 -5.30
N PHE A 58 -3.20 0.79 -4.22
CA PHE A 58 -3.53 0.22 -2.91
C PHE A 58 -5.02 -0.13 -2.82
N ASP A 59 -5.31 -1.33 -2.32
CA ASP A 59 -6.68 -1.80 -2.07
C ASP A 59 -7.20 -1.32 -0.70
N ILE A 60 -6.28 -1.10 0.24
CA ILE A 60 -6.56 -0.77 1.63
C ILE A 60 -5.69 0.42 2.05
N LEU A 61 -6.30 1.37 2.77
CA LEU A 61 -5.61 2.50 3.37
C LEU A 61 -5.74 2.42 4.89
N LYS A 62 -4.61 2.26 5.60
CA LYS A 62 -4.58 2.23 7.07
C LYS A 62 -4.19 3.62 7.58
N ILE A 63 -5.08 4.25 8.33
CA ILE A 63 -4.84 5.55 8.96
C ILE A 63 -3.89 5.34 10.14
N ASP A 64 -2.85 6.15 10.23
CA ASP A 64 -1.90 6.10 11.34
C ASP A 64 -2.61 6.27 12.69
N GLY A 65 -2.19 5.47 13.68
CA GLY A 65 -2.81 5.45 15.01
C GLY A 65 -2.78 6.79 15.74
N GLN A 66 -1.87 7.71 15.38
CA GLN A 66 -1.82 9.06 15.95
C GLN A 66 -3.09 9.87 15.70
N PHE A 67 -3.83 9.59 14.62
CA PHE A 67 -5.09 10.27 14.32
C PHE A 67 -6.29 9.70 15.08
N ILE A 68 -6.11 8.54 15.73
CA ILE A 68 -7.18 7.81 16.43
C ILE A 68 -7.02 7.94 17.95
N ARG A 69 -5.80 8.20 18.44
CA ARG A 69 -5.51 8.38 19.86
C ARG A 69 -5.70 9.85 20.26
N GLY A 70 -6.81 10.13 20.93
CA GLY A 70 -7.08 11.38 21.67
C GLY A 70 -6.86 11.22 23.16
#